data_AF-A0A9D2C9J6-F1
#
_entry.id   AF-A0A9D2C9J6-F1
#
_cell.length_a   1.000
_cell.length_b   1.000
_cell.length_c   1.000
_cell.angle_alpha   90.00
_cell.angle_beta   90.00
_cell.angle_gamma   90.00
#
_symmetry.space_group_name_H-M   'P 1'
#
loop_
_entity.id
_entity.type
_entity.pdbx_description
1 polymer ?
#
loop_
_entity_poly.entity_id
_entity_poly.type
_entity_poly.pdbx_seq_one_letter_code
_entity_poly.pdbx_strand_id
1 'polypeptide(L)' 'MLQFLSANAFTVYVIHPAILVGLALILRDVTAPAIAEFGILFLLAVPACWLLAAAVRTIPGVKKIM' A
#
# COMPACT_ATOMS: atom_id res chain seq x y z
N MET A 1 6.32 -16.67 -7.91
CA MET A 1 5.40 -15.51 -7.86
C MET A 1 4.35 -15.64 -6.75
N LEU A 2 3.60 -16.76 -6.67
CA LEU A 2 2.58 -16.98 -5.64
C LEU A 2 3.11 -16.87 -4.19
N GLN A 3 4.31 -17.40 -3.92
CA GLN A 3 4.92 -17.31 -2.59
C GLN A 3 5.31 -15.88 -2.20
N PHE A 4 5.72 -15.05 -3.15
CA PHE A 4 5.99 -13.63 -2.91
C PHE A 4 4.70 -12.88 -2.57
N LEU A 5 3.62 -13.17 -3.32
CA LEU A 5 2.30 -12.60 -3.04
C LEU A 5 1.81 -12.99 -1.65
N SER A 6 1.81 -14.29 -1.35
CA SER A 6 1.32 -14.82 -0.08
C SER A 6 2.11 -14.31 1.12
N ALA A 7 3.43 -14.24 1.00
CA ALA A 7 4.28 -13.83 2.11
C ALA A 7 4.19 -12.31 2.39
N ASN A 8 3.94 -11.49 1.37
CA ASN A 8 3.78 -10.03 1.55
C ASN A 8 2.33 -9.62 1.82
N ALA A 9 1.34 -10.48 1.55
CA ALA A 9 -0.08 -10.16 1.69
C ALA A 9 -0.44 -9.68 3.11
N PHE A 10 0.12 -10.31 4.14
CA PHE A 10 -0.11 -9.90 5.53
C PHE A 10 0.47 -8.50 5.81
N THR A 11 1.70 -8.23 5.38
CA THR A 11 2.31 -6.90 5.53
C THR A 11 1.55 -5.83 4.76
N VAL A 12 1.12 -6.13 3.52
CA VAL A 12 0.27 -5.24 2.70
C VAL A 12 -1.01 -4.90 3.44
N TYR A 13 -1.70 -5.88 4.01
CA TYR A 13 -2.94 -5.66 4.76
C TYR A 13 -2.73 -4.71 5.94
N VAL A 14 -1.63 -4.87 6.68
CA VAL A 14 -1.32 -4.01 7.84
C VAL A 14 -1.00 -2.57 7.42
N ILE A 15 -0.24 -2.36 6.35
CA ILE A 15 0.19 -1.00 5.95
C ILE A 15 -0.83 -0.29 5.04
N HIS A 16 -1.73 -1.03 4.40
CA HIS A 16 -2.75 -0.50 3.50
C HIS A 16 -3.53 0.70 4.06
N PRO A 17 -4.10 0.66 5.28
CA PRO A 17 -4.81 1.81 5.83
C PRO A 17 -3.92 3.04 5.99
N ALA A 18 -2.64 2.87 6.35
CA ALA A 18 -1.71 3.99 6.47
C ALA A 18 -1.41 4.63 5.09
N ILE A 19 -1.28 3.80 4.04
CA ILE A 19 -1.10 4.27 2.66
C ILE A 19 -2.34 5.03 2.18
N LEU A 20 -3.54 4.47 2.37
CA LEU A 20 -4.78 5.13 1.97
C LEU A 20 -4.97 6.47 2.68
N VAL A 21 -4.76 6.51 4.01
CA VAL A 21 -4.87 7.75 4.78
C VAL A 21 -3.83 8.77 4.32
N GLY A 22 -2.58 8.34 4.12
CA GLY A 22 -1.52 9.22 3.62
C GLY A 22 -1.85 9.83 2.25
N LEU A 23 -2.31 9.00 1.31
CA LEU A 23 -2.73 9.49 -0.01
C LEU A 23 -3.96 10.40 0.08
N ALA A 24 -4.96 10.07 0.88
CA ALA A 24 -6.15 10.90 1.07
C ALA A 24 -5.79 12.28 1.63
N LEU A 25 -4.82 12.36 2.56
CA LEU A 25 -4.34 13.63 3.09
C LEU A 25 -3.59 14.46 2.03
N ILE A 26 -2.82 13.81 1.14
CA ILE A 26 -2.12 14.49 0.05
C ILE A 26 -3.10 15.00 -1.00
N LEU A 27 -4.12 14.21 -1.33
CA LEU A 27 -5.12 14.52 -2.35
C LEU A 27 -6.29 15.37 -1.82
N ARG A 28 -6.30 15.75 -0.53
CA ARG A 28 -7.45 16.41 0.12
C ARG A 28 -7.96 17.68 -0.58
N ASP A 29 -7.08 18.38 -1.31
CA ASP A 29 -7.39 19.65 -1.98
C ASP A 29 -7.73 19.45 -3.46
N VAL A 30 -7.53 18.23 -3.97
CA VAL A 30 -7.80 17.88 -5.37
C VAL A 30 -9.30 17.67 -5.52
N THR A 31 -9.97 18.65 -6.12
CA THR A 31 -11.39 18.51 -6.48
C THR A 31 -11.48 17.81 -7.84
N ALA A 32 -11.64 16.49 -7.84
CA ALA A 32 -11.83 15.69 -9.05
C ALA A 32 -13.12 14.85 -8.97
N PRO A 33 -13.66 14.36 -10.09
CA PRO A 33 -14.78 13.44 -10.07
C PRO A 33 -14.40 12.17 -9.30
N ALA A 34 -15.33 11.61 -8.51
CA ALA A 34 -15.07 10.45 -7.64
C ALA A 34 -14.42 9.26 -8.36
N ILE A 35 -14.79 9.01 -9.63
CA ILE A 35 -14.20 7.94 -10.44
C ILE A 35 -12.72 8.21 -10.79
N ALA A 36 -12.35 9.47 -10.99
CA ALA A 36 -10.99 9.87 -11.29
C ALA A 36 -10.11 9.77 -10.05
N GLU A 37 -10.60 10.26 -8.89
CA GLU A 37 -9.90 10.09 -7.61
C GLU A 37 -9.70 8.62 -7.27
N PHE A 38 -10.73 7.79 -7.45
CA PHE A 38 -10.63 6.34 -7.25
C PHE A 38 -9.58 5.72 -8.17
N GLY A 39 -9.58 6.07 -9.46
CA GLY A 39 -8.58 5.59 -10.42
C GLY A 39 -7.15 5.97 -10.01
N ILE A 40 -6.93 7.22 -9.61
CA ILE A 40 -5.63 7.71 -9.15
C ILE A 40 -5.20 6.98 -7.88
N LEU A 41 -6.08 6.90 -6.87
CA LEU A 41 -5.81 6.21 -5.62
C LEU A 41 -5.50 4.73 -5.86
N PHE A 42 -6.24 4.05 -6.72
CA PHE A 42 -5.98 2.65 -7.04
C PHE A 42 -4.61 2.46 -7.69
N LEU A 43 -4.29 3.27 -8.71
CA LEU A 43 -3.04 3.20 -9.44
C LEU A 43 -1.82 3.54 -8.58
N LEU A 44 -1.98 4.36 -7.54
CA LEU A 44 -0.88 4.72 -6.64
C LEU A 44 -0.79 3.79 -5.41
N ALA A 45 -1.92 3.50 -4.76
CA ALA A 45 -1.94 2.74 -3.51
C ALA A 45 -1.54 1.28 -3.73
N VAL A 46 -1.96 0.64 -4.84
CA VAL A 46 -1.59 -0.75 -5.12
C VAL A 46 -0.07 -0.92 -5.23
N PRO A 47 0.66 -0.24 -6.14
CA PRO A 47 2.11 -0.40 -6.21
C PRO A 47 2.80 0.09 -4.94
N ALA A 48 2.34 1.17 -4.29
CA ALA A 48 2.91 1.65 -3.04
C ALA A 48 2.84 0.61 -1.93
N CYS A 49 1.69 -0.05 -1.75
CA CYS A 49 1.53 -1.11 -0.74
C CYS A 49 2.47 -2.28 -1.01
N TRP A 50 2.59 -2.74 -2.25
CA TRP A 50 3.45 -3.87 -2.59
C TRP A 50 4.94 -3.56 -2.47
N LEU A 51 5.38 -2.38 -2.92
CA LEU A 51 6.77 -1.93 -2.82
C LEU A 51 7.18 -1.74 -1.36
N LEU A 52 6.34 -1.07 -0.57
CA LEU A 52 6.62 -0.85 0.84
C LEU A 52 6.56 -2.14 1.63
N ALA A 53 5.63 -3.05 1.37
CA ALA A 53 5.60 -4.36 2.01
C ALA A 53 6.88 -5.16 1.72
N ALA A 54 7.35 -5.14 0.47
CA ALA A 54 8.60 -5.80 0.09
C ALA A 54 9.81 -5.17 0.81
N ALA A 55 9.87 -3.83 0.87
CA ALA A 55 10.92 -3.09 1.56
C ALA A 55 10.91 -3.37 3.07
N VAL A 56 9.75 -3.31 3.72
CA VAL A 56 9.58 -3.54 5.16
C VAL A 56 10.00 -4.97 5.54
N ARG A 57 9.77 -5.96 4.70
CA ARG A 57 10.22 -7.35 4.95
C ARG A 57 11.70 -7.60 4.69
N THR A 58 12.45 -6.62 4.15
CA THR A 58 13.92 -6.69 4.16
C THR A 58 14.49 -6.49 5.57
N ILE A 59 13.71 -5.93 6.49
CA ILE A 59 14.10 -5.71 7.87
C ILE A 59 14.07 -7.06 8.62
N PRO A 60 15.20 -7.54 9.17
CA PRO A 60 15.32 -8.88 9.75
C PRO A 60 14.38 -9.10 10.95
N GLY A 61 14.05 -8.04 11.69
CA GLY A 61 13.08 -8.11 12.78
C GLY A 61 11.65 -8.35 12.31
N VAL A 62 11.22 -7.75 11.19
CA VAL A 62 9.86 -7.88 10.65
C VAL A 62 9.64 -9.28 10.06
N LYS A 63 10.63 -9.81 9.34
CA LYS A 63 10.57 -11.15 8.73
C LYS A 63 10.36 -12.27 9.76
N LYS A 64 10.69 -12.03 11.03
CA LYS A 64 10.51 -13.00 12.12
C LYS A 64 9.08 -13.00 12.68
N ILE A 65 8.32 -11.93 12.46
CA ILE A 65 6.99 -11.68 13.03
C ILE A 65 5.89 -11.90 11.96
N MET A 66 6.21 -11.68 10.68
CA MET A 66 5.30 -11.72 9.53
C MET A 66 5.66 -12.79 8.49
#